data_AF-A0A1H6CJ43-F1
#
_entry.id   AF-A0A1H6CJ43-F1
#
_cell.length_a   1.000
_cell.length_b   1.000
_cell.length_c   1.000
_cell.angle_alpha   90.00
_cell.angle_beta   90.00
_cell.angle_gamma   90.00
#
_symmetry.space_group_name_H-M   'P 1'
#
loop_
_entity.id
_entity.type
_entity.pdbx_description
1 polymer ?
#
loop_
_entity_poly.entity_id
_entity_poly.type
_entity_poly.pdbx_seq_one_letter_code
_entity_poly.pdbx_strand_id
1 'polypeptide(L)' 'MSPTMSSFEPFVDAAEASQFVRLHPATVQRLAREGALPGHPLGNGRRRRWRFRISELQDWLSSRSNAER' A
#
# COMPACT_ATOMS: atom_id res chain seq x y z
N MET A 1 -23.85 18.00 16.30
CA MET A 1 -22.97 16.96 15.72
C MET A 1 -22.04 17.60 14.71
N SER A 2 -20.73 17.54 14.92
CA SER A 2 -19.78 18.01 13.90
C SER A 2 -19.77 17.02 12.73
N PRO A 3 -19.80 17.48 11.47
CA PRO A 3 -19.65 16.58 10.33
C PRO A 3 -18.24 15.98 10.40
N THR A 4 -18.17 14.65 10.49
CA THR A 4 -16.91 13.92 10.34
C THR A 4 -16.40 14.22 8.94
N MET A 5 -15.42 15.12 8.84
CA MET A 5 -14.72 15.38 7.60
C MET A 5 -14.18 14.03 7.13
N SER A 6 -14.68 13.54 6.00
CA SER A 6 -14.10 12.40 5.30
C SER A 6 -12.68 12.78 4.91
N SER A 7 -11.73 12.50 5.79
CA SER A 7 -10.32 12.64 5.53
C SER A 7 -9.98 11.63 4.44
N PHE A 8 -9.91 12.10 3.21
CA PHE A 8 -9.41 11.31 2.10
C PHE A 8 -8.00 10.85 2.48
N GLU A 9 -7.82 9.55 2.59
CA GLU A 9 -6.50 8.98 2.83
C GLU A 9 -5.64 9.18 1.58
N PRO A 10 -4.49 9.86 1.68
CA PRO A 10 -3.64 10.09 0.53
C PRO A 10 -2.99 8.79 0.07
N PHE A 11 -2.82 8.67 -1.24
CA PHE A 11 -2.02 7.61 -1.82
C PHE A 11 -0.53 7.95 -1.75
N VAL A 12 0.25 7.05 -1.17
CA VAL A 12 1.70 7.17 -1.08
C VAL A 12 2.40 6.44 -2.22
N ASP A 13 3.65 6.78 -2.48
CA ASP A 13 4.45 6.04 -3.46
C ASP A 13 5.12 4.78 -2.85
N ALA A 14 5.88 4.05 -3.67
CA ALA A 14 6.56 2.84 -3.23
C ALA A 14 7.67 3.11 -2.20
N ALA A 15 8.30 4.28 -2.19
CA ALA A 15 9.35 4.62 -1.25
C ALA A 15 8.74 4.87 0.14
N GLU A 16 7.69 5.67 0.22
CA GLU A 16 6.93 5.90 1.46
C GLU A 16 6.32 4.59 1.98
N ALA A 17 5.67 3.81 1.11
CA ALA A 17 5.11 2.51 1.50
C ALA A 17 6.18 1.58 2.07
N SER A 18 7.39 1.58 1.49
CA SER A 18 8.50 0.74 1.93
C SER A 18 8.97 1.05 3.35
N GLN A 19 8.93 2.31 3.75
CA GLN A 19 9.27 2.73 5.11
C GLN A 19 8.23 2.21 6.11
N PHE A 20 6.95 2.22 5.74
CA PHE A 20 5.86 1.73 6.58
C PHE A 20 5.94 0.21 6.80
N VAL A 21 6.05 -0.58 5.74
CA VAL A 21 6.12 -2.05 5.84
C VAL A 21 7.53 -2.57 6.16
N ARG A 22 8.53 -1.69 6.28
CA ARG A 22 9.96 -2.00 6.50
C ARG A 22 10.53 -2.99 5.48
N LEU A 23 10.18 -2.82 4.20
CA LEU A 23 10.72 -3.59 3.09
C LEU A 23 11.54 -2.69 2.16
N HIS A 24 12.35 -3.28 1.28
CA HIS A 24 13.01 -2.50 0.23
C HIS A 24 11.98 -2.01 -0.81
N PRO A 25 12.06 -0.78 -1.34
CA PRO A 25 11.10 -0.26 -2.33
C PRO A 25 10.92 -1.16 -3.56
N ALA A 26 12.01 -1.79 -4.03
CA ALA A 26 11.95 -2.75 -5.14
C ALA A 26 11.12 -4.00 -4.79
N THR A 27 11.20 -4.46 -3.53
CA THR A 27 10.38 -5.58 -3.04
C THR A 27 8.92 -5.18 -2.97
N VAL A 28 8.60 -3.98 -2.47
CA VAL A 28 7.23 -3.47 -2.44
C VAL A 28 6.62 -3.42 -3.85
N GLN A 29 7.35 -2.88 -4.83
CA GLN A 29 6.90 -2.85 -6.22
C GLN A 29 6.73 -4.25 -6.81
N ARG A 30 7.64 -5.17 -6.52
CA ARG A 30 7.53 -6.57 -6.96
C ARG A 30 6.29 -7.23 -6.39
N LEU A 31 6.06 -7.11 -5.08
CA LEU A 31 4.88 -7.68 -4.42
C LEU A 31 3.58 -7.06 -4.92
N ALA A 32 3.57 -5.75 -5.20
CA ALA A 32 2.42 -5.07 -5.78
C ALA A 32 2.11 -5.61 -7.19
N ARG A 33 3.15 -5.82 -8.01
CA ARG A 33 3.01 -6.43 -9.34
C ARG A 33 2.53 -7.88 -9.29
N GLU A 34 2.96 -8.64 -8.29
CA GLU A 34 2.55 -10.02 -8.05
C GLU A 34 1.15 -10.13 -7.42
N GLY A 35 0.56 -9.00 -6.99
CA GLY A 35 -0.73 -8.98 -6.27
C GLY A 35 -0.63 -9.45 -4.81
N ALA A 36 0.58 -9.64 -4.30
CA ALA A 36 0.84 -10.11 -2.94
C ALA A 36 0.78 -8.99 -1.89
N LEU A 37 0.87 -7.72 -2.31
CA LEU A 37 0.77 -6.54 -1.47
C LEU A 37 -0.24 -5.56 -2.10
N PRO A 38 -1.23 -5.04 -1.34
CA PRO A 38 -2.27 -4.18 -1.91
C PRO A 38 -1.65 -2.91 -2.48
N GLY A 39 -1.82 -2.71 -3.78
CA GLY A 39 -1.29 -1.55 -4.49
C GLY A 39 -2.13 -1.22 -5.72
N HIS A 40 -2.26 0.07 -5.99
CA HIS A 40 -3.07 0.62 -7.06
C HIS A 40 -2.18 1.04 -8.23
N PRO A 41 -2.31 0.40 -9.40
CA PRO A 41 -1.53 0.78 -10.56
C PRO A 41 -2.02 2.12 -11.13
N LEU A 42 -1.12 3.10 -11.18
CA LEU A 42 -1.37 4.41 -11.76
C LEU A 42 -0.61 4.56 -13.08
N GLY A 43 -1.38 4.65 -14.18
CA GLY A 43 -0.88 4.92 -15.53
C GLY A 43 -0.90 3.71 -16.49
N ASN A 44 -0.70 4.03 -17.77
CA ASN A 44 -0.89 3.10 -18.88
C ASN A 44 0.48 2.63 -19.44
N GLY A 45 0.63 1.33 -19.69
CA GLY A 45 1.81 0.75 -20.35
C GLY A 45 3.11 0.73 -19.51
N ARG A 46 4.25 1.00 -20.15
CA ARG A 46 5.62 0.83 -19.60
C ARG A 46 5.96 1.72 -18.39
N ARG A 47 5.22 2.80 -18.15
CA ARG A 47 5.47 3.77 -17.05
C ARG A 47 4.47 3.63 -15.89
N ARG A 48 3.91 2.44 -15.71
CA ARG A 48 2.98 2.14 -14.60
C ARG A 48 3.69 2.37 -13.26
N ARG A 49 3.19 3.34 -12.48
CA ARG A 49 3.62 3.59 -11.09
C ARG A 49 2.65 2.88 -10.16
N TRP A 50 3.12 2.50 -8.97
CA TRP A 50 2.26 1.90 -7.96
C TRP A 50 2.00 2.93 -6.86
N ARG A 51 0.75 3.01 -6.43
CA ARG A 51 0.27 3.85 -5.34
C ARG A 51 -0.31 2.98 -4.24
N PHE A 52 -0.05 3.34 -3.00
CA PHE A 52 -0.41 2.52 -1.85
C PHE A 52 -1.22 3.34 -0.85
N ARG A 53 -2.12 2.69 -0.13
CA ARG A 53 -2.81 3.26 1.03
C ARG A 53 -2.20 2.70 2.29
N ILE A 54 -1.96 3.54 3.29
CA ILE A 54 -1.32 3.12 4.53
C ILE A 54 -2.26 2.22 5.33
N SER A 55 -3.56 2.52 5.36
CA SER A 55 -4.57 1.68 5.98
C SER A 55 -4.64 0.28 5.36
N GLU A 56 -4.59 0.17 4.02
CA GLU A 56 -4.57 -1.14 3.36
C GLU A 56 -3.28 -1.92 3.69
N LEU A 57 -2.13 -1.25 3.75
CA LEU A 57 -0.87 -1.89 4.15
C LEU A 57 -0.91 -2.34 5.62
N GLN A 58 -1.53 -1.56 6.49
CA GLN A 58 -1.73 -1.91 7.90
C GLN A 58 -2.62 -3.14 8.03
N ASP A 59 -3.80 -3.13 7.40
CA ASP A 59 -4.74 -4.25 7.43
C ASP A 59 -4.11 -5.52 6.87
N TRP A 60 -3.32 -5.39 5.81
CA TRP A 60 -2.55 -6.48 5.24
C TRP A 60 -1.50 -7.05 6.22
N LEU A 61 -0.75 -6.20 6.92
CA LEU A 61 0.20 -6.63 7.94
C LEU A 61 -0.50 -7.36 9.09
N SER A 62 -1.62 -6.80 9.57
CA SER A 62 -2.44 -7.40 10.62
C SER A 62 -3.02 -8.76 10.19
N SER A 63 -3.44 -8.89 8.92
CA SER A 63 -3.97 -10.15 8.40
C SER A 63 -2.94 -11.28 8.38
N ARG A 64 -1.67 -10.97 8.08
CA ARG A 64 -0.57 -11.94 8.13
C ARG A 64 -0.19 -12.30 9.56
N SER A 65 -0.08 -11.31 10.44
CA SER A 65 0.25 -11.55 11.85
C SER A 65 -0.81 -12.42 12.54
N ASN A 66 -2.09 -12.28 12.15
CA ASN A 66 -3.17 -13.11 12.67
C ASN A 66 -3.24 -14.50 12.02
N ALA A 67 -2.73 -14.68 10.80
CA ALA A 67 -2.67 -15.99 10.14
C ALA A 67 -1.56 -16.91 10.70
N GLU A 68 -0.59 -16.35 11.44
CA GLU A 68 0.47 -17.10 12.12
C GLU A 68 0.14 -17.46 13.59
N ARG A 69 -1.10 -17.21 14.05
CA ARG A 69 -1.62 -17.64 15.36
C ARG A 69 -2.57 -18.81 15.21
#